data_AF-G3G7V8-F1
#
_entry.id   AF-G3G7V8-F1
#
_cell.length_a   1.000
_cell.length_b   1.000
_cell.length_c   1.000
_cell.angle_alpha   90.00
_cell.angle_beta   90.00
_cell.angle_gamma   90.00
#
_symmetry.space_group_name_H-M   'P 1'
#
loop_
_entity.id
_entity.type
_entity.pdbx_description
1 polymer ?
#
loop_
_entity_poly.entity_id
_entity_poly.type
_entity_poly.pdbx_seq_one_letter_code
_entity_poly.pdbx_strand_id
1 'polypeptide(L)'
;FFAGYPITPATEIAESMSRRLPEIGGIYIQMEDEIASMAAILGASWGGVKSMTSTSGPGFSLMMENIGLGICTETPCVVCNVQRAGPSTGMPTGCK
;
A
#
# COMPACT_ATOMS: atom_id res chain seq x y z
N PHE A 1 -3.83 -10.65 -0.98
CA PHE A 1 -4.54 -9.54 -1.63
C PHE A 1 -3.64 -8.32 -1.63
N PHE A 2 -3.45 -7.68 -2.78
CA PHE A 2 -2.64 -6.47 -2.89
C PHE A 2 -3.50 -5.36 -3.48
N ALA A 3 -3.59 -4.24 -2.76
CA ALA A 3 -4.17 -3.01 -3.27
C ALA A 3 -3.19 -1.86 -3.09
N GLY A 4 -2.97 -1.08 -4.14
CA GLY A 4 -2.03 0.02 -4.07
C GLY A 4 -2.17 0.99 -5.22
N TYR A 5 -1.71 2.21 -4.96
CA TYR A 5 -1.57 3.27 -5.95
C TYR A 5 -0.09 3.33 -6.39
N PRO A 6 0.20 3.40 -7.70
CA PRO A 6 1.58 3.45 -8.18
C PRO A 6 2.25 4.78 -7.80
N ILE A 7 3.21 4.72 -6.88
CA ILE A 7 4.04 5.87 -6.47
C ILE A 7 5.53 5.50 -6.51
N THR A 8 6.36 6.31 -7.16
CA THR A 8 7.83 6.10 -7.16
C THR A 8 8.39 6.37 -5.76
N PRO A 9 9.20 5.46 -5.15
CA PRO A 9 9.85 4.24 -5.66
C PRO A 9 9.14 2.90 -5.34
N ALA A 10 7.93 2.92 -4.80
CA ALA A 10 7.15 1.72 -4.46
C ALA A 10 6.59 0.96 -5.70
N THR A 11 6.69 1.55 -6.89
CA THR A 11 6.19 0.96 -8.15
C THR A 11 6.81 -0.40 -8.47
N GLU A 12 8.08 -0.63 -8.11
CA GLU A 12 8.76 -1.92 -8.37
C GLU A 12 8.13 -3.08 -7.58
N ILE A 13 7.66 -2.78 -6.35
CA ILE A 13 6.92 -3.75 -5.52
C ILE A 13 5.56 -4.02 -6.16
N ALA A 14 4.84 -2.98 -6.59
CA ALA A 14 3.55 -3.15 -7.25
C ALA A 14 3.66 -3.95 -8.56
N GLU A 15 4.70 -3.72 -9.37
CA GLU A 15 4.97 -4.46 -10.61
C GLU A 15 5.37 -5.91 -10.35
N SER A 16 6.23 -6.15 -9.34
CA SER A 16 6.57 -7.51 -8.93
C SER A 16 5.36 -8.28 -8.43
N MET A 17 4.46 -7.59 -7.72
CA MET A 17 3.23 -8.15 -7.18
C MET A 17 2.19 -8.42 -8.25
N SER A 18 2.06 -7.55 -9.26
CA SER A 18 1.14 -7.78 -10.38
C SER A 18 1.49 -9.02 -11.20
N ARG A 19 2.78 -9.40 -11.26
CA ARG A 19 3.22 -10.65 -11.90
C ARG A 19 3.05 -11.88 -11.01
N ARG A 20 3.45 -11.79 -9.73
CA ARG A 20 3.51 -12.96 -8.83
C ARG A 20 2.19 -13.30 -8.15
N LEU A 21 1.32 -12.33 -7.87
CA LEU A 21 0.03 -12.62 -7.21
C LEU A 21 -0.90 -13.49 -8.07
N PRO A 22 -1.05 -13.24 -9.40
CA PRO A 22 -1.88 -14.10 -10.23
C PRO A 22 -1.41 -15.56 -10.26
N GLU A 23 -0.09 -15.80 -10.20
CA GLU A 23 0.49 -17.16 -10.20
C GLU A 23 0.05 -18.00 -8.98
N ILE A 24 -0.20 -17.35 -7.85
CA ILE A 24 -0.63 -17.99 -6.60
C ILE A 24 -2.15 -17.86 -6.37
N GLY A 25 -2.91 -17.42 -7.38
CA GLY A 25 -4.36 -17.18 -7.28
C GLY A 25 -4.74 -15.97 -6.41
N GLY A 26 -3.78 -15.08 -6.14
CA GLY A 26 -3.98 -13.84 -5.41
C GLY A 26 -4.51 -12.72 -6.31
N ILE A 27 -5.25 -11.79 -5.71
CA ILE A 27 -5.83 -10.64 -6.42
C ILE A 27 -4.93 -9.42 -6.23
N TYR A 28 -4.55 -8.80 -7.35
CA TYR A 28 -3.91 -7.49 -7.44
C TYR A 28 -4.95 -6.50 -7.96
N ILE A 29 -5.15 -5.39 -7.24
CA ILE A 29 -6.03 -4.31 -7.66
C ILE A 29 -5.30 -2.98 -7.57
N GLN A 30 -5.39 -2.20 -8.64
CA GLN A 30 -4.92 -0.82 -8.65
C GLN A 30 -6.09 0.06 -8.25
N MET A 31 -5.91 0.84 -7.18
CA MET A 31 -6.93 1.80 -6.73
C MET A 31 -6.62 3.20 -7.25
N GLU A 32 -7.60 4.09 -7.13
CA GLU A 32 -7.55 5.49 -7.55
C GLU A 32 -6.62 6.35 -6.70
N ASP A 33 -6.53 6.05 -5.40
CA ASP A 33 -5.71 6.78 -4.44
C ASP A 33 -5.23 5.86 -3.29
N GLU A 34 -4.34 6.38 -2.46
CA GLU A 34 -3.85 5.67 -1.28
C GLU A 34 -4.91 5.44 -0.20
N ILE A 35 -5.96 6.27 -0.15
CA ILE A 35 -7.04 6.16 0.83
C ILE A 35 -7.90 4.93 0.52
N ALA A 36 -8.36 4.80 -0.73
CA ALA A 36 -9.10 3.67 -1.25
C ALA A 36 -8.26 2.39 -1.24
N SER A 37 -6.95 2.50 -1.52
CA SER A 37 -6.01 1.37 -1.38
C SER A 37 -6.05 0.78 0.04
N MET A 38 -5.97 1.64 1.07
CA MET A 38 -5.97 1.19 2.46
C MET A 38 -7.35 0.69 2.90
N ALA A 39 -8.44 1.36 2.49
CA ALA A 39 -9.80 0.92 2.77
C ALA A 39 -10.08 -0.49 2.20
N ALA A 40 -9.62 -0.76 0.97
CA ALA A 40 -9.75 -2.06 0.34
C ALA A 40 -8.96 -3.16 1.06
N ILE A 41 -7.81 -2.82 1.65
CA ILE A 41 -6.99 -3.76 2.42
C ILE A 41 -7.63 -4.13 3.75
N LEU A 42 -8.23 -3.17 4.43
CA LEU A 42 -9.00 -3.43 5.63
C LEU A 42 -10.20 -4.33 5.31
N GLY A 43 -10.94 -4.01 4.24
CA GLY A 43 -12.05 -4.84 3.76
C GLY A 43 -11.61 -6.25 3.37
N ALA A 44 -10.47 -6.39 2.69
CA ALA A 44 -9.90 -7.69 2.35
C ALA A 44 -9.46 -8.47 3.60
N SER A 45 -8.91 -7.80 4.61
CA SER A 45 -8.57 -8.43 5.88
C SER A 45 -9.81 -8.93 6.61
N TRP A 46 -10.92 -8.19 6.57
CA TRP A 46 -12.21 -8.66 7.12
C TRP A 46 -12.77 -9.84 6.34
N GLY A 47 -12.48 -9.92 5.04
CA GLY A 47 -12.75 -11.10 4.20
C GLY A 47 -11.87 -12.31 4.51
N GLY A 48 -10.99 -12.24 5.52
CA GLY A 48 -10.14 -13.36 5.95
C GLY A 48 -8.91 -13.60 5.08
N VAL A 49 -8.61 -12.70 4.13
CA VAL A 49 -7.40 -12.81 3.30
C VAL A 49 -6.29 -11.92 3.82
N LYS A 50 -5.05 -12.41 3.76
CA LYS A 50 -3.87 -11.59 4.06
C LYS A 50 -3.74 -10.47 3.03
N SER A 51 -3.80 -9.24 3.51
CA SER A 51 -3.80 -8.03 2.69
C SER A 51 -2.57 -7.17 2.93
N MET A 52 -2.04 -6.57 1.87
CA MET A 52 -0.89 -5.68 1.96
C MET A 52 -0.91 -4.56 0.91
N THR A 53 -0.32 -3.41 1.25
CA THR A 53 -0.06 -2.29 0.33
C THR A 53 1.42 -1.92 0.31
N SER A 54 1.82 -1.20 -0.74
CA SER A 54 3.10 -0.51 -0.81
C SER A 54 2.87 0.96 -1.12
N THR A 55 3.51 1.83 -0.35
CA THR A 55 3.42 3.28 -0.51
C THR A 55 4.76 3.94 -0.19
N SER A 56 4.83 5.27 -0.33
CA SER A 56 5.97 6.08 0.07
C SER A 56 5.49 7.27 0.93
N GLY A 57 6.43 8.06 1.45
CA GLY A 57 6.16 9.14 2.41
C GLY A 57 4.86 9.94 2.23
N PRO A 58 4.56 10.51 1.04
CA PRO A 58 3.33 11.27 0.84
C PRO A 58 2.06 10.43 0.98
N GLY A 59 2.06 9.21 0.44
CA GLY A 59 0.93 8.31 0.49
C GLY A 59 0.71 7.73 1.90
N PHE A 60 1.78 7.51 2.67
CA PHE A 60 1.67 7.08 4.07
C PHE A 60 0.91 8.09 4.94
N SER A 61 1.14 9.39 4.72
CA SER A 61 0.42 10.46 5.44
C SER A 61 -1.09 10.42 5.17
N LEU A 62 -1.51 10.08 3.94
CA LEU A 62 -2.92 9.96 3.57
C LEU A 62 -3.57 8.70 4.16
N MET A 63 -2.80 7.62 4.32
CA MET A 63 -3.30 6.35 4.87
C MET A 63 -3.50 6.39 6.39
N MET A 64 -3.02 7.41 7.11
CA MET A 64 -3.02 7.42 8.57
C MET A 64 -4.40 7.29 9.21
N GLU A 65 -5.44 7.87 8.61
CA GLU A 65 -6.82 7.74 9.11
C GLU A 65 -7.28 6.29 9.09
N ASN A 66 -7.09 5.61 7.95
CA ASN A 66 -7.46 4.20 7.79
C ASN A 66 -6.58 3.27 8.63
N ILE A 67 -5.29 3.60 8.82
CA ILE A 67 -4.43 2.84 9.74
C ILE A 67 -4.95 2.95 11.18
N GLY A 68 -5.38 4.14 11.60
CA GLY A 68 -6.05 4.33 12.89
C GLY A 68 -7.30 3.45 13.04
N LEU A 69 -8.13 3.38 11.99
CA LEU A 69 -9.28 2.48 11.95
C LEU A 69 -8.85 1.00 12.09
N GLY A 70 -7.79 0.59 11.41
CA GLY A 70 -7.21 -0.76 11.50
C GLY A 70 -6.74 -1.11 12.92
N ILE A 71 -6.13 -0.15 13.62
CA ILE A 71 -5.71 -0.32 15.02
C ILE A 71 -6.93 -0.49 15.93
N CYS A 72 -7.95 0.37 15.81
CA CYS A 72 -9.17 0.28 16.61
C CYS A 72 -9.95 -1.03 16.41
N THR A 73 -9.86 -1.61 15.21
CA THR A 73 -10.59 -2.83 14.83
C THR A 73 -9.72 -4.09 14.93
N GLU A 74 -8.48 -3.96 15.41
CA GLU A 74 -7.48 -5.05 15.49
C GLU A 74 -7.32 -5.80 14.15
N THR A 75 -7.46 -5.08 13.04
CA THR A 75 -7.49 -5.65 11.70
C THR A 75 -6.06 -5.89 11.19
N PRO A 76 -5.67 -7.15 10.88
CA PRO A 76 -4.31 -7.46 10.46
C PRO A 76 -4.05 -6.95 9.03
N CYS A 77 -3.22 -5.92 8.90
CA CYS A 77 -2.81 -5.36 7.62
C CYS A 77 -1.31 -5.09 7.58
N VAL A 78 -0.70 -5.17 6.39
CA VAL A 78 0.73 -4.88 6.19
C VAL A 78 0.89 -3.69 5.25
N VAL A 79 1.56 -2.64 5.74
CA VAL A 79 1.87 -1.43 4.97
C VAL A 79 3.39 -1.38 4.75
N CYS A 80 3.82 -1.56 3.50
CA CYS A 80 5.21 -1.40 3.13
C CYS A 80 5.48 0.06 2.75
N ASN A 81 6.11 0.81 3.67
CA ASN A 81 6.55 2.18 3.42
C ASN A 81 7.97 2.17 2.85
N VAL A 82 8.10 2.34 1.53
CA VAL A 82 9.38 2.58 0.88
C VAL A 82 9.74 4.04 1.09
N GLN A 83 10.44 4.30 2.19
CA GLN A 83 10.81 5.64 2.60
C GLN A 83 11.71 6.30 1.55
N ARG A 84 11.33 7.51 1.14
CA ARG A 84 12.11 8.41 0.26
C ARG A 84 12.43 9.69 1.02
N ALA A 85 13.53 10.37 0.68
CA ALA A 85 13.94 11.60 1.35
C ALA A 85 12.90 12.72 1.16
N GLY A 86 12.28 13.15 2.28
CA GLY A 86 11.37 14.30 2.36
C GLY A 86 12.05 15.59 2.86
N PRO A 87 11.33 16.71 3.01
CA PRO A 87 9.86 16.81 3.12
C PRO A 87 9.13 17.09 1.79
N SER A 88 7.84 16.73 1.71
CA SER A 88 6.94 16.91 0.54
C SER A 88 7.34 16.07 -0.68
N THR A 89 7.49 16.64 -1.87
CA THR A 89 7.88 15.91 -3.09
C THR A 89 9.27 15.27 -2.94
N GLY A 90 10.14 15.86 -2.12
CA GLY A 90 11.50 15.36 -1.92
C GLY A 90 12.30 15.31 -3.22
N MET A 91 13.20 14.32 -3.33
CA MET A 91 13.86 13.94 -4.58
C MET A 91 13.39 12.55 -5.01
N PRO A 92 12.68 12.39 -6.14
CA PRO A 92 12.17 11.09 -6.61
C PRO A 92 13.27 10.05 -6.91
N THR A 93 14.51 10.51 -7.15
CA THR A 93 15.67 9.69 -7.53
C THR A 93 16.91 9.93 -6.64
N GLY A 94 16.79 10.72 -5.57
CA GLY A 94 17.92 11.14 -4.75
C GLY A 94 18.18 10.20 -3.58
N CYS A 95 19.06 9.21 -3.77
CA CYS A 95 19.80 8.60 -2.68
C CYS A 95 21.08 9.43 -2.46
N LYS A 96 21.08 10.28 -1.44
CA LYS A 96 22.29 10.81 -0.81
C LYS A 96 22.09 10.81 0.70
#